data_AF-A0A447XEE6-F1
#
_entry.id   AF-A0A447XEE6-F1
#
_cell.length_a   1.000
_cell.length_b   1.000
_cell.length_c   1.000
_cell.angle_alpha   90.00
_cell.angle_beta   90.00
_cell.angle_gamma   90.00
#
_symmetry.space_group_name_H-M   'P 1'
#
loop_
_entity.id
_entity.type
_entity.pdbx_description
1 polymer ?
#
loop_
_entity_poly.entity_id
_entity_poly.type
_entity_poly.pdbx_seq_one_letter_code
_entity_poly.pdbx_strand_id
1 'polypeptide(L)'
;MIKEISFKKFKKLIDIDFSFNEDINIISGTNGTCKTTLLHLISNGFQMPPSRSQNYSNSNCVRVIKSINKIANPKMEAIVRESKNYTDPAEGTKGVLFSINYLDHSTLDFRKHNSKNPDEAQRYAIKPVYPRGKEKQSLPAKPVLYLGLSRLFQLVKLKTTPLQKFR
;
A
#
# COMPACT_ATOMS: atom_id res chain seq x y z
N MET A 1 -5.93 -1.86 -11.96
CA MET A 1 -4.73 -1.15 -11.48
C MET A 1 -5.19 0.25 -11.12
N ILE A 2 -4.47 0.99 -10.27
CA ILE A 2 -4.88 2.35 -9.94
C ILE A 2 -4.52 3.27 -11.11
N LYS A 3 -5.48 4.09 -11.56
CA LYS A 3 -5.27 5.16 -12.54
C LYS A 3 -4.95 6.47 -11.82
N GLU A 4 -5.71 6.77 -10.77
CA GLU A 4 -5.59 8.02 -10.03
C GLU A 4 -6.00 7.84 -8.57
N ILE A 5 -5.38 8.61 -7.68
CA ILE A 5 -5.85 8.79 -6.31
C ILE A 5 -6.06 10.28 -6.07
N SER A 6 -7.30 10.66 -5.78
CA SER A 6 -7.70 12.05 -5.55
C SER A 6 -7.87 12.27 -4.04
N PHE A 7 -7.09 13.17 -3.46
CA PHE A 7 -7.10 13.45 -2.02
C PHE A 7 -7.89 14.70 -1.71
N LYS A 8 -8.91 14.57 -0.87
CA LYS A 8 -9.56 15.72 -0.23
C LYS A 8 -8.76 16.16 0.99
N LYS A 9 -8.57 15.26 1.95
CA LYS A 9 -7.78 15.52 3.17
C LYS A 9 -7.31 14.22 3.81
N PHE A 10 -6.00 14.00 3.79
CA PHE A 10 -5.35 12.90 4.50
C PHE A 10 -3.91 13.25 4.92
N LYS A 11 -3.71 13.52 6.21
CA LYS A 11 -2.45 14.04 6.77
C LYS A 11 -2.04 15.33 6.02
N LYS A 12 -0.83 15.34 5.45
CA LYS A 12 -0.27 16.44 4.65
C LYS A 12 -0.76 16.47 3.19
N LEU A 13 -1.54 15.47 2.77
CA LEU A 13 -2.11 15.42 1.42
C LEU A 13 -3.49 16.09 1.46
N ILE A 14 -3.60 17.26 0.84
CA ILE A 14 -4.80 18.11 0.86
C ILE A 14 -5.03 18.59 -0.57
N ASP A 15 -6.24 18.38 -1.09
CA ASP A 15 -6.67 18.81 -2.43
C ASP A 15 -5.61 18.57 -3.51
N ILE A 16 -5.12 17.32 -3.58
CA ILE A 16 -4.07 16.89 -4.49
C ILE A 16 -4.41 15.55 -5.15
N ASP A 17 -4.11 15.45 -6.44
CA ASP A 17 -4.35 14.25 -7.23
C ASP A 17 -3.03 13.64 -7.68
N PHE A 18 -2.93 12.31 -7.58
CA PHE A 18 -1.81 11.54 -8.11
C PHE A 18 -2.30 10.64 -9.24
N SER A 19 -1.84 10.93 -10.45
CA SER A 19 -2.04 10.05 -11.61
C SER A 19 -0.91 9.02 -11.72
N PHE A 20 -1.26 7.80 -12.12
CA PHE A 20 -0.33 6.69 -12.27
C PHE A 20 -0.33 6.18 -13.71
N ASN A 21 0.86 5.87 -14.21
CA ASN A 21 1.05 5.15 -15.46
C ASN A 21 0.82 3.64 -15.27
N GLU A 22 0.51 2.94 -16.35
CA GLU A 22 0.24 1.50 -16.28
C GLU A 22 1.50 0.67 -15.99
N ASP A 23 2.65 1.15 -16.44
CA ASP A 23 3.91 0.43 -16.30
C ASP A 23 4.62 0.78 -15.00
N ILE A 24 5.59 1.70 -15.07
CA ILE A 24 6.48 2.03 -13.98
C ILE A 24 6.14 3.42 -13.44
N ASN A 25 5.99 3.50 -12.13
CA ASN A 25 5.77 4.75 -11.40
C ASN A 25 6.91 4.96 -10.40
N ILE A 26 7.53 6.14 -10.44
CA ILE A 26 8.64 6.50 -9.56
C ILE A 26 8.14 7.52 -8.55
N ILE A 27 8.20 7.19 -7.26
CA ILE A 27 7.83 8.09 -6.16
C ILE A 27 9.11 8.52 -5.43
N SER A 28 9.55 9.76 -5.65
CA SER A 28 10.74 10.34 -5.03
C SER A 28 10.39 11.57 -4.18
N GLY A 29 11.28 11.92 -3.24
CA GLY A 29 11.13 13.10 -2.40
C GLY A 29 11.93 12.99 -1.10
N THR A 30 12.02 14.07 -0.34
CA THR A 30 12.73 14.10 0.96
C THR A 30 12.03 13.26 2.03
N ASN A 31 12.70 12.98 3.14
CA ASN A 31 12.08 12.25 4.25
C ASN A 31 10.90 13.05 4.84
N GLY A 32 9.84 12.36 5.25
CA GLY A 32 8.64 13.02 5.81
C GLY A 32 7.63 13.57 4.80
N THR A 33 7.80 13.31 3.50
CA THR A 33 6.87 13.71 2.41
C THR A 33 5.80 12.68 2.08
N CYS A 34 5.35 11.89 3.07
CA CYS A 34 4.25 10.93 2.92
C CYS A 34 4.44 9.77 1.91
N LYS A 35 5.64 9.55 1.33
CA LYS A 35 5.89 8.41 0.40
C LYS A 35 5.42 7.05 0.93
N THR A 36 5.84 6.69 2.15
CA THR A 36 5.43 5.44 2.81
C THR A 36 3.93 5.41 3.10
N THR A 37 3.33 6.56 3.41
CA THR A 37 1.88 6.68 3.59
C THR A 37 1.14 6.43 2.28
N LEU A 38 1.58 7.03 1.17
CA LEU A 38 1.00 6.82 -0.15
C LEU A 38 1.07 5.34 -0.57
N LEU A 39 2.24 4.71 -0.39
CA LEU A 39 2.41 3.27 -0.65
C LEU A 39 1.45 2.40 0.18
N HIS A 40 1.26 2.75 1.46
CA HIS A 40 0.31 2.04 2.31
C HIS A 40 -1.14 2.21 1.83
N LEU A 41 -1.53 3.41 1.39
CA LEU A 41 -2.88 3.66 0.85
C LEU A 41 -3.12 2.91 -0.46
N ILE A 42 -2.13 2.88 -1.36
CA ILE A 42 -2.18 2.08 -2.60
C ILE A 42 -2.45 0.62 -2.25
N SER A 43 -1.76 0.07 -1.24
CA SER A 43 -1.98 -1.31 -0.81
C SER A 43 -3.36 -1.55 -0.20
N ASN A 44 -3.93 -0.57 0.50
CA ASN A 44 -5.29 -0.68 1.04
C ASN A 44 -6.36 -0.60 -0.07
N GLY A 45 -6.00 -0.10 -1.25
CA GLY A 45 -6.84 -0.12 -2.46
C GLY A 45 -7.05 -1.50 -3.07
N PHE A 46 -6.34 -2.53 -2.60
CA PHE A 46 -6.46 -3.89 -3.12
C PHE A 46 -6.71 -4.89 -2.00
N GLN A 47 -7.40 -5.98 -2.34
CA GLN A 47 -7.51 -7.13 -1.43
C GLN A 47 -6.66 -8.30 -1.91
N MET A 48 -6.12 -9.05 -0.95
CA MET A 48 -5.39 -10.26 -1.24
C MET A 48 -6.33 -11.29 -1.89
N PRO A 49 -5.99 -11.86 -3.06
CA PRO A 49 -6.79 -12.90 -3.69
C PRO A 49 -6.99 -14.11 -2.76
N PRO A 50 -8.17 -14.76 -2.80
CA PRO A 50 -8.42 -16.00 -2.06
C PRO A 50 -7.52 -17.10 -2.62
N SER A 51 -6.99 -18.01 -1.77
CA SER A 51 -5.98 -19.03 -2.11
C SER A 51 -6.37 -20.01 -3.24
N ARG A 52 -7.67 -20.08 -3.59
CA ARG A 52 -8.24 -20.86 -4.69
C ARG A 52 -8.91 -19.90 -5.69
N SER A 53 -8.12 -19.06 -6.34
CA SER A 53 -8.61 -18.19 -7.41
C SER A 53 -8.22 -18.74 -8.77
N GLN A 54 -9.08 -18.57 -9.77
CA GLN A 54 -8.79 -18.89 -11.17
C GLN A 54 -7.66 -18.01 -11.74
N ASN A 55 -7.34 -16.89 -11.07
CA ASN A 55 -6.36 -15.91 -11.54
C ASN A 55 -4.89 -16.38 -11.44
N TYR A 56 -4.63 -17.56 -10.87
CA TYR A 56 -3.29 -18.13 -10.81
C TYR A 56 -3.32 -19.65 -10.75
N SER A 57 -2.39 -20.29 -11.43
CA SER A 57 -2.28 -21.74 -11.53
C SER A 57 -1.71 -22.40 -10.27
N ASN A 58 -0.87 -21.68 -9.51
CA ASN A 58 -0.17 -22.22 -8.34
C ASN A 58 -0.48 -21.43 -7.06
N SER A 59 -1.23 -22.06 -6.16
CA SER A 59 -1.61 -21.47 -4.86
C SER A 59 -0.44 -21.25 -3.90
N ASN A 60 0.71 -21.92 -4.13
CA ASN A 60 1.91 -21.68 -3.33
C ASN A 60 2.45 -20.26 -3.52
N CYS A 61 2.27 -19.63 -4.69
CA CYS A 61 2.69 -18.26 -4.94
C CYS A 61 2.02 -17.29 -3.95
N VAL A 62 0.72 -17.47 -3.68
CA VAL A 62 -0.01 -16.65 -2.71
C VAL A 62 0.48 -16.88 -1.28
N ARG A 63 0.87 -18.11 -0.93
CA ARG A 63 1.48 -18.39 0.39
C ARG A 63 2.81 -17.66 0.54
N VAL A 64 3.68 -17.70 -0.47
CA VAL A 64 4.97 -17.01 -0.46
C VAL A 64 4.77 -15.50 -0.33
N ILE A 65 3.86 -14.91 -1.11
CA ILE A 65 3.53 -13.48 -1.04
C ILE A 65 3.04 -13.10 0.37
N LYS A 66 2.15 -13.90 0.97
CA LYS A 66 1.68 -13.69 2.34
C LYS A 66 2.84 -13.73 3.35
N SER A 67 3.77 -14.68 3.20
CA SER A 67 4.96 -14.76 4.06
C SER A 67 5.86 -13.53 3.93
N ILE A 68 6.09 -13.04 2.71
CA ILE A 68 6.89 -11.82 2.48
C ILE A 68 6.20 -10.60 3.09
N ASN A 69 4.89 -10.45 2.87
CA ASN A 69 4.12 -9.34 3.44
C ASN A 69 4.08 -9.38 4.96
N LYS A 70 4.07 -10.56 5.60
CA LYS A 70 4.16 -10.68 7.07
C LYS A 70 5.45 -10.08 7.63
N ILE A 71 6.54 -10.07 6.85
CA ILE A 71 7.82 -9.47 7.24
C ILE A 71 7.82 -7.95 6.98
N ALA A 72 7.21 -7.51 5.88
CA ALA A 72 7.20 -6.11 5.46
C ALA A 72 6.15 -5.24 6.20
N ASN A 73 4.95 -5.78 6.42
CA ASN A 73 3.81 -5.04 6.99
C ASN A 73 4.09 -4.48 8.39
N PRO A 74 4.68 -5.24 9.36
CA PRO A 74 4.99 -4.68 10.67
C PRO A 74 5.94 -3.48 10.62
N LYS A 75 6.86 -3.46 9.64
CA LYS A 75 7.79 -2.33 9.43
C LYS A 75 7.06 -1.13 8.86
N MET A 76 6.18 -1.34 7.87
CA MET A 76 5.35 -0.27 7.30
C MET A 76 4.40 0.31 8.34
N GLU A 77 3.73 -0.53 9.13
CA GLU A 77 2.87 -0.09 10.23
C GLU A 77 3.65 0.66 11.30
N ALA A 78 4.85 0.20 11.67
CA ALA A 78 5.71 0.91 12.62
C ALA A 78 6.06 2.32 12.12
N ILE A 79 6.45 2.47 10.83
CA ILE A 79 6.76 3.77 10.21
C ILE A 79 5.52 4.68 10.19
N VAL A 80 4.32 4.12 9.99
CA VAL A 80 3.07 4.88 10.01
C VAL A 80 2.65 5.27 11.46
N ARG A 81 3.11 4.52 12.47
CA ARG A 81 2.76 4.65 13.90
C ARG A 81 3.67 5.59 14.72
N GLU A 82 4.73 6.18 14.15
CA GLU A 82 5.73 6.95 14.92
C GLU A 82 5.19 8.15 15.72
N SER A 83 3.91 8.52 15.62
CA SER A 83 3.24 9.41 16.57
C SER A 83 2.66 8.63 17.75
N LYS A 84 3.29 8.69 18.94
CA LYS A 84 2.76 8.12 20.21
C LYS A 84 1.38 8.68 20.61
N ASN A 85 0.99 9.82 20.04
CA ASN A 85 -0.31 10.45 20.26
C ASN A 85 -1.20 10.23 19.03
N TYR A 86 -2.49 9.93 19.26
CA TYR A 86 -3.47 9.88 18.18
C TYR A 86 -3.50 11.21 17.45
N THR A 87 -3.24 11.13 16.16
CA THR A 87 -3.34 12.25 15.24
C THR A 87 -4.46 11.91 14.28
N ASP A 88 -5.54 12.68 14.30
CA ASP A 88 -6.63 12.50 13.34
C ASP A 88 -6.08 12.75 11.93
N PRO A 89 -6.03 11.73 11.04
CA PRO A 89 -5.51 11.92 9.69
C PRO A 89 -6.39 12.86 8.86
N ALA A 90 -7.63 13.12 9.28
CA ALA A 90 -8.57 13.99 8.60
C ALA A 90 -8.62 15.40 9.22
N GLU A 91 -7.93 15.64 10.35
CA GLU A 91 -7.97 16.89 11.11
C GLU A 91 -9.42 17.41 11.31
N GLY A 92 -10.35 16.52 11.69
CA GLY A 92 -11.77 16.87 11.88
C GLY A 92 -12.66 16.78 10.62
N THR A 93 -12.09 16.56 9.43
CA THR A 93 -12.86 16.37 8.20
C THR A 93 -13.65 15.05 8.26
N LYS A 94 -14.98 15.15 8.07
CA LYS A 94 -15.88 13.98 8.06
C LYS A 94 -16.16 13.52 6.62
N GLY A 95 -16.36 12.22 6.45
CA GLY A 95 -16.75 11.62 5.18
C GLY A 95 -15.57 10.99 4.43
N VAL A 96 -15.58 11.16 3.11
CA VAL A 96 -14.54 10.63 2.20
C VAL A 96 -13.27 11.46 2.36
N LEU A 97 -12.15 10.77 2.56
CA LEU A 97 -10.82 11.39 2.71
C LEU A 97 -10.06 11.42 1.39
N PHE A 98 -10.19 10.36 0.61
CA PHE A 98 -9.63 10.23 -0.73
C PHE A 98 -10.44 9.19 -1.52
N SER A 99 -10.32 9.25 -2.84
CA SER A 99 -10.96 8.33 -3.78
C SER A 99 -9.90 7.70 -4.68
N ILE A 100 -10.08 6.43 -5.02
CA ILE A 100 -9.21 5.71 -5.96
C ILE A 100 -10.01 5.43 -7.22
N ASN A 101 -9.51 5.93 -8.35
CA ASN A 101 -10.00 5.60 -9.68
C ASN A 101 -9.13 4.49 -10.27
N TYR A 102 -9.74 3.40 -10.70
CA TYR A 102 -9.05 2.27 -11.31
C TYR A 102 -9.10 2.37 -12.84
N LEU A 103 -8.24 1.60 -13.51
CA LEU A 103 -8.20 1.53 -14.99
C LEU A 103 -9.50 1.01 -15.62
N ASP A 104 -10.29 0.23 -14.89
CA ASP A 104 -11.60 -0.25 -15.34
C ASP A 104 -12.73 0.79 -15.15
N HIS A 105 -12.36 2.05 -14.90
CA HIS A 105 -13.25 3.16 -14.61
C HIS A 105 -14.09 3.01 -13.34
N SER A 106 -13.85 1.97 -12.53
CA SER A 106 -14.44 1.89 -11.20
C SER A 106 -13.79 2.90 -10.26
N THR A 107 -14.59 3.43 -9.33
CA THR A 107 -14.13 4.35 -8.30
C THR A 107 -14.51 3.80 -6.93
N LEU A 108 -13.56 3.87 -5.99
CA LEU A 108 -13.81 3.54 -4.59
C LEU A 108 -13.41 4.70 -3.68
N ASP A 109 -14.37 5.14 -2.87
CA ASP A 109 -14.16 6.17 -1.86
C ASP A 109 -13.68 5.55 -0.55
N PHE A 110 -12.73 6.21 0.10
CA PHE A 110 -12.16 5.75 1.37
C PHE A 110 -12.45 6.73 2.49
N ARG A 111 -12.86 6.18 3.64
CA ARG A 111 -13.15 6.96 4.85
C ARG A 111 -12.42 6.42 6.05
N LYS A 112 -12.29 7.27 7.06
CA LYS A 112 -11.88 6.88 8.40
C LYS A 112 -12.96 6.04 9.08
N HIS A 113 -12.53 4.98 9.75
CA HIS A 113 -13.36 4.17 10.63
C HIS A 113 -12.61 3.98 11.95
N ASN A 114 -13.10 4.62 13.01
CA ASN A 114 -12.51 4.53 14.34
C ASN A 114 -12.94 3.23 15.03
N SER A 115 -12.06 2.68 15.88
CA SER A 115 -12.45 1.58 16.77
C SER A 115 -13.52 2.06 17.75
N LYS A 116 -14.47 1.18 18.06
CA LYS A 116 -15.48 1.42 19.11
C LYS A 116 -14.99 1.01 20.50
N ASN A 117 -13.88 0.27 20.58
CA ASN A 117 -13.31 -0.18 21.83
C ASN A 117 -12.59 1.00 22.53
N PRO A 118 -12.93 1.36 23.78
CA PRO A 118 -12.29 2.45 24.52
C PRO A 118 -10.76 2.33 24.58
N ASP A 119 -10.23 1.11 24.74
CA ASP A 119 -8.79 0.83 24.83
C ASP A 119 -8.05 1.01 23.49
N GLU A 120 -8.80 1.03 22.38
CA GLU A 120 -8.28 1.20 21.03
C GLU A 120 -8.86 2.44 20.33
N ALA A 121 -9.50 3.35 21.08
CA ALA A 121 -10.15 4.54 20.52
C ALA A 121 -9.15 5.46 19.77
N GLN A 122 -7.86 5.33 20.09
CA GLN A 122 -6.73 5.99 19.42
C GLN A 122 -6.35 5.34 18.07
N ARG A 123 -7.05 4.30 17.62
CA ARG A 123 -6.78 3.62 16.35
C ARG A 123 -7.88 3.92 15.34
N TYR A 124 -7.44 4.23 14.14
CA TYR A 124 -8.32 4.35 12.98
C TYR A 124 -7.91 3.35 11.91
N ALA A 125 -8.92 2.81 11.22
CA ALA A 125 -8.75 2.07 9.99
C ALA A 125 -9.25 2.90 8.81
N ILE A 126 -8.59 2.78 7.68
CA ILE A 126 -9.11 3.31 6.41
C ILE A 126 -9.91 2.21 5.73
N LYS A 127 -11.18 2.48 5.43
CA LYS A 127 -12.10 1.51 4.84
C LYS A 127 -12.80 2.09 3.61
N PRO A 128 -13.01 1.28 2.56
CA PRO A 128 -13.83 1.69 1.42
C PRO A 128 -15.29 1.91 1.85
N VAL A 129 -15.96 2.82 1.17
CA VAL A 129 -17.39 3.10 1.31
C VAL A 129 -18.11 2.37 0.20
N TYR A 130 -18.76 1.25 0.54
CA TYR A 130 -19.59 0.53 -0.41
C TYR A 130 -21.00 1.12 -0.44
N PRO A 131 -21.54 1.47 -1.62
CA PRO A 131 -22.90 1.96 -1.74
C PRO A 131 -23.91 0.89 -1.30
N ARG A 132 -24.92 1.28 -0.53
CA ARG A 132 -26.03 0.40 -0.15
C ARG A 132 -27.08 0.43 -1.26
N GLY A 133 -27.53 -0.74 -1.71
CA GLY A 133 -28.61 -0.87 -2.70
C GLY A 133 -28.20 -0.70 -4.17
N LYS A 134 -26.92 -0.48 -4.46
CA LYS A 134 -26.35 -0.59 -5.82
C LYS A 134 -25.65 -1.93 -5.99
N GLU A 135 -25.09 -2.17 -7.17
CA GLU A 135 -24.24 -3.34 -7.42
C GLU A 135 -23.17 -3.50 -6.34
N LYS A 136 -22.88 -4.75 -5.98
CA LYS A 136 -21.89 -5.07 -4.95
C LYS A 136 -20.51 -4.66 -5.44
N GLN A 137 -20.04 -3.53 -4.95
CA GLN A 137 -18.64 -3.15 -5.09
C GLN A 137 -17.78 -3.94 -4.10
N SER A 138 -16.58 -4.30 -4.53
CA SER A 138 -15.57 -4.91 -3.69
C SER A 138 -14.19 -4.38 -4.11
N LEU A 139 -13.22 -4.46 -3.22
CA LEU A 139 -11.84 -4.15 -3.59
C LEU A 139 -11.39 -5.10 -4.71
N PRO A 140 -10.64 -4.60 -5.71
CA PRO A 140 -10.06 -5.49 -6.72
C PRO A 140 -9.12 -6.51 -6.06
N ALA A 141 -9.29 -7.79 -6.42
CA ALA A 141 -8.50 -8.90 -5.89
C ALA A 141 -7.14 -8.98 -6.60
N LYS A 142 -6.16 -8.20 -6.13
CA LYS A 142 -4.78 -8.19 -6.64
C LYS A 142 -3.78 -8.26 -5.50
N PRO A 143 -2.75 -9.12 -5.59
CA PRO A 143 -1.71 -9.17 -4.56
C PRO A 143 -0.82 -7.93 -4.67
N VAL A 144 -0.58 -7.26 -3.54
CA VAL A 144 0.41 -6.18 -3.43
C VAL A 144 1.61 -6.71 -2.67
N LEU A 145 2.81 -6.51 -3.23
CA LEU A 145 4.05 -7.00 -2.69
C LEU A 145 5.01 -5.83 -2.43
N TYR A 146 5.48 -5.71 -1.20
CA TYR A 146 6.51 -4.73 -0.84
C TYR A 146 7.89 -5.35 -0.97
N LEU A 147 8.67 -4.85 -1.92
CA LEU A 147 10.08 -5.23 -2.09
C LEU A 147 10.95 -4.18 -1.42
N GLY A 148 11.65 -4.57 -0.35
CA GLY A 148 12.69 -3.75 0.26
C GLY A 148 14.03 -3.89 -0.48
N LEU A 149 14.90 -2.87 -0.35
CA LEU A 149 16.26 -2.87 -0.91
C LEU A 149 17.16 -3.98 -0.37
N SER A 150 16.79 -4.64 0.73
CA SER A 150 17.51 -5.79 1.29
C SER A 150 17.57 -7.02 0.37
N ARG A 151 16.98 -6.96 -0.83
CA ARG A 151 17.02 -8.01 -1.85
C ARG A 151 17.69 -7.63 -3.17
N LEU A 152 18.34 -6.47 -3.25
CA LEU A 152 19.37 -6.28 -4.28
C LEU A 152 20.57 -7.14 -3.87
N PHE A 153 20.52 -8.43 -4.22
CA PHE A 153 21.74 -9.22 -4.29
C PHE A 153 22.62 -8.49 -5.31
N GLN A 154 23.79 -8.01 -4.87
CA GLN A 154 24.79 -7.58 -5.84
C GLN A 154 25.11 -8.79 -6.71
N LEU A 155 24.68 -8.78 -7.97
CA LEU A 155 25.17 -9.71 -8.99
C LEU A 155 26.58 -9.29 -9.44
N VAL A 156 27.44 -8.88 -8.52
CA VAL A 156 28.88 -8.72 -8.78
C VAL A 156 29.57 -9.89 -8.11
N LYS A 157 29.54 -11.04 -8.79
CA LYS A 157 30.55 -12.08 -8.61
C LYS A 157 31.41 -12.09 -9.87
N LEU A 158 32.30 -11.11 -10.01
CA LEU A 158 33.48 -11.34 -10.82
C LEU A 158 34.43 -12.16 -9.95
N LYS A 159 34.66 -13.40 -10.35
CA LYS A 159 35.71 -14.25 -9.79
C LYS A 159 37.02 -13.47 -9.91
N THR A 160 37.57 -13.01 -8.80
CA THR A 160 38.98 -12.65 -8.73
C THR A 160 39.77 -13.95 -8.79
N THR A 161 40.10 -14.39 -10.01
CA THR A 161 41.17 -15.35 -10.24
C THR A 161 42.44 -14.74 -9.62
N PRO A 162 43.13 -15.41 -8.68
CA PRO A 162 44.39 -14.89 -8.20
C PRO A 162 45.38 -14.89 -9.37
N LEU A 163 45.96 -13.73 -9.66
CA LEU A 163 47.08 -13.58 -10.60
C LEU A 163 48.20 -14.50 -10.13
N GLN A 164 48.47 -15.55 -10.90
CA GLN A 164 49.69 -16.33 -10.80
C GLN A 164 50.87 -15.38 -11.01
N LYS A 165 51.67 -15.15 -9.97
CA LYS A 165 52.98 -14.50 -10.10
C LYS A 165 53.87 -15.46 -10.89
N PHE A 166 54.22 -15.07 -12.11
CA PHE A 166 55.41 -15.61 -12.77
C PHE A 166 56.64 -15.13 -12.00
N ARG A 167 57.31 -16.06 -11.34
CA ARG A 167 58.74 -16.04 -11.05
C ARG A 167 59.26 -17.46 -11.16
#